data_AF-A0A423PLY0-F1
#
_entry.id   AF-A0A423PLY0-F1
#
_cell.length_a   1.000
_cell.length_b   1.000
_cell.length_c   1.000
_cell.angle_alpha   90.00
_cell.angle_beta   90.00
_cell.angle_gamma   90.00
#
_symmetry.space_group_name_H-M   'P 1'
#
loop_
_entity.id
_entity.type
_entity.pdbx_description
1 polymer ?
#
loop_
_entity_poly.entity_id
_entity_poly.type
_entity_poly.pdbx_seq_one_letter_code
_entity_poly.pdbx_strand_id
1 'polypeptide(L)' 'MPGQILGANAALVRNGNRPYGGGEGSGKIVQIYTESVTKTLQGSEITRHGDDDNPAYLIEQDDGDRVLKLDSELK' A
#
# COMPACT_ATOMS: atom_id res chain seq x y z
N MET A 1 20.35 1.87 1.18
CA MET A 1 19.98 2.96 0.23
C MET A 1 18.64 3.51 0.68
N PRO A 2 18.46 4.83 0.94
CA PRO A 2 17.14 5.35 1.27
C PRO A 2 16.25 5.28 0.03
N GLY A 3 15.03 4.78 0.23
CA GLY A 3 14.08 4.32 -0.79
C GLY A 3 13.88 5.29 -1.97
N GLN A 4 13.89 4.70 -3.16
CA GLN A 4 13.62 5.37 -4.42
C GLN A 4 12.13 5.76 -4.46
N ILE A 5 11.81 7.06 -4.48
CA ILE A 5 10.44 7.53 -4.70
C ILE A 5 10.10 7.26 -6.15
N LEU A 6 9.43 6.13 -6.41
CA LEU A 6 8.93 5.78 -7.73
C LEU A 6 7.50 6.29 -7.84
N GLY A 7 7.31 7.40 -8.55
CA GLY A 7 6.00 7.99 -8.84
C GLY A 7 5.18 7.17 -9.83
N ALA A 8 5.03 5.86 -9.60
CA ALA A 8 4.10 5.02 -10.32
C ALA A 8 2.68 5.20 -9.72
N ASN A 9 1.70 5.39 -10.60
CA ASN A 9 0.29 5.36 -10.22
C ASN A 9 -0.08 3.90 -9.90
N ALA A 10 -0.35 3.57 -8.64
CA ALA A 10 -0.93 2.29 -8.30
C ALA A 10 -2.44 2.37 -8.58
N ALA A 11 -2.90 1.65 -9.59
CA ALA A 11 -4.32 1.41 -9.76
C ALA A 11 -4.79 0.57 -8.58
N LEU A 12 -5.87 0.99 -7.93
CA LEU A 12 -6.61 0.16 -6.99
C LEU A 12 -8.02 0.07 -7.57
N VAL A 13 -8.36 -1.15 -8.01
CA VAL A 13 -9.63 -1.53 -8.67
C VAL A 13 -10.83 -1.07 -7.84
N ARG A 14 -11.96 -0.72 -8.50
CA ARG A 14 -13.28 -0.52 -7.88
C ARG A 14 -14.27 -1.56 -8.40
N ASN A 15 -14.99 -2.28 -7.53
CA ASN A 15 -16.46 -2.48 -7.51
C ASN A 15 -16.91 -3.44 -6.37
N GLY A 16 -17.95 -3.05 -5.60
CA GLY A 16 -18.93 -4.04 -5.12
C GLY A 16 -19.32 -4.00 -3.63
N ASN A 17 -20.49 -3.38 -3.37
CA ASN A 17 -21.39 -3.53 -2.22
C ASN A 17 -21.21 -4.83 -1.39
N ARG A 18 -20.72 -4.73 -0.14
CA ARG A 18 -20.79 -5.79 0.89
C ARG A 18 -21.01 -5.16 2.29
N PRO A 19 -21.80 -5.81 3.18
CA PRO A 19 -22.23 -5.22 4.46
C PRO A 19 -21.12 -5.06 5.52
N TYR A 20 -19.90 -5.53 5.26
CA TYR A 20 -18.74 -5.36 6.15
C TYR A 20 -17.49 -5.01 5.35
N GLY A 21 -17.29 -3.70 5.12
CA GLY A 21 -16.00 -3.04 4.84
C GLY A 21 -15.03 -3.70 3.85
N GLY A 22 -15.34 -3.64 2.56
CA GLY A 22 -14.36 -3.85 1.48
C GLY A 22 -14.06 -2.52 0.79
N GLY A 23 -13.07 -1.78 1.29
CA GLY A 23 -12.64 -0.51 0.70
C GLY A 23 -11.62 -0.75 -0.41
N GLU A 24 -11.87 -0.14 -1.57
CA GLU A 24 -11.04 -0.16 -2.76
C GLU A 24 -10.77 1.31 -3.12
N GLY A 25 -9.51 1.77 -3.02
CA GLY A 25 -9.19 3.20 -3.15
C GLY A 25 -7.86 3.41 -3.82
N SER A 26 -7.76 4.34 -4.78
CA SER A 26 -6.55 4.68 -5.56
C SER A 26 -5.47 5.38 -4.74
N GLY A 27 -4.23 5.30 -5.21
CA GLY A 27 -3.15 6.07 -4.63
C GLY A 27 -1.84 6.01 -5.41
N LYS A 28 -0.88 6.80 -4.97
CA LYS A 28 0.47 6.87 -5.53
C LYS A 28 1.43 6.09 -4.65
N ILE A 29 2.26 5.25 -5.27
CA ILE A 29 3.37 4.61 -4.54
C ILE A 29 4.35 5.70 -4.13
N VAL A 30 4.62 5.82 -2.83
CA VAL A 30 5.59 6.78 -2.29
C VAL A 30 6.87 6.11 -1.83
N GLN A 31 6.82 4.84 -1.41
CA GLN A 31 7.98 4.02 -1.05
C GLN A 31 7.75 2.55 -1.39
N ILE A 32 8.85 1.84 -1.67
CA ILE A 32 8.89 0.40 -1.92
C ILE A 32 9.86 -0.23 -0.91
N TYR A 33 9.49 -1.37 -0.35
CA TYR A 33 10.30 -2.16 0.57
C TYR A 33 10.37 -3.60 0.09
N THR A 34 11.58 -4.08 -0.21
CA THR A 34 11.87 -5.50 -0.51
C THR A 34 12.30 -6.25 0.75
N GLU A 35 11.87 -5.77 1.92
CA GLU A 35 12.11 -6.39 3.22
C GLU A 35 10.89 -6.20 4.14
N SER A 36 10.90 -6.88 5.29
CA SER A 36 9.85 -6.71 6.29
C SER A 36 9.83 -5.28 6.84
N VAL A 37 8.67 -4.65 6.80
CA VAL A 37 8.48 -3.26 7.21
C VAL A 37 7.25 -3.12 8.10
N THR A 38 7.40 -2.32 9.14
CA THR A 38 6.33 -1.95 10.07
C THR A 38 6.11 -0.44 10.03
N LYS A 39 4.85 -0.01 9.93
CA LYS A 39 4.45 1.40 9.92
C LYS A 39 3.25 1.63 10.82
N THR A 40 3.28 2.74 11.54
CA THR A 40 2.09 3.27 12.22
C THR A 40 1.27 4.07 11.22
N LEU A 41 0.07 3.58 10.87
CA LEU A 41 -0.86 4.18 9.92
C LEU A 41 -2.23 4.30 10.59
N GLN A 42 -2.83 5.48 10.54
CA GLN A 42 -4.14 5.76 11.17
C GLN A 42 -4.23 5.29 12.63
N GLY A 43 -3.15 5.47 13.40
CA GLY A 43 -3.07 5.06 14.81
C GLY A 43 -2.88 3.56 15.06
N SER A 44 -2.75 2.74 14.02
CA SER A 44 -2.52 1.29 14.12
C SER A 44 -1.15 0.90 13.58
N GLU A 45 -0.52 -0.10 14.18
CA GLU A 45 0.73 -0.67 13.66
C GLU A 45 0.43 -1.75 12.61
N ILE A 46 0.94 -1.54 11.40
CA ILE A 46 0.76 -2.45 10.26
C ILE A 46 2.13 -2.98 9.84
N THR A 47 2.25 -4.30 9.79
CA THR A 47 3.46 -4.99 9.31
C THR A 47 3.16 -5.70 8.00
N ARG A 48 4.09 -5.59 7.04
CA ARG A 48 4.13 -6.37 5.81
C ARG A 48 5.51 -6.96 5.60
N HIS A 49 5.52 -8.20 5.12
CA HIS A 49 6.74 -8.96 4.85
C HIS A 49 7.05 -8.87 3.36
N GLY A 50 7.62 -7.72 2.95
CA GLY A 50 8.07 -7.54 1.58
C GLY A 50 9.34 -8.34 1.31
N ASP A 51 9.53 -8.72 0.05
CA ASP A 51 10.73 -9.34 -0.50
C ASP A 51 10.95 -8.87 -1.96
N ASP A 52 11.98 -9.38 -2.64
CA ASP A 52 12.30 -8.97 -4.01
C ASP A 52 11.24 -9.43 -5.03
N ASP A 53 10.53 -10.53 -4.79
CA ASP A 53 9.47 -11.06 -5.67
C ASP A 53 8.09 -10.46 -5.33
N ASN A 54 7.86 -10.09 -4.07
CA ASN A 54 6.62 -9.54 -3.55
C ASN A 54 6.88 -8.34 -2.61
N PRO A 55 7.29 -7.19 -3.15
CA PRO A 55 7.61 -6.01 -2.34
C PRO A 55 6.38 -5.44 -1.62
N ALA A 56 6.63 -4.73 -0.52
CA ALA A 56 5.63 -3.92 0.16
C ALA A 56 5.69 -2.47 -0.34
N TYR A 57 4.52 -1.89 -0.62
CA TYR A 57 4.34 -0.53 -1.09
C TYR A 57 3.65 0.32 -0.02
N LEU A 58 4.26 1.45 0.30
CA LEU A 58 3.55 2.54 0.97
C LEU A 58 2.87 3.38 -0.11
N ILE A 59 1.55 3.48 -0.02
CA ILE A 59 0.70 4.14 -1.00
C ILE A 59 0.01 5.31 -0.31
N GLU A 60 0.12 6.51 -0.90
CA GLU A 60 -0.60 7.71 -0.48
C GLU A 60 -1.86 7.87 -1.33
N GLN A 61 -3.01 7.97 -0.68
CA GLN A 61 -4.32 8.08 -1.31
C GLN A 61 -4.70 9.54 -1.55
N ASP A 62 -5.74 9.77 -2.36
CA ASP A 62 -6.18 11.10 -2.78
C ASP A 62 -6.69 11.98 -1.62
N ASP A 63 -7.12 11.37 -0.51
CA ASP A 63 -7.53 12.03 0.73
C ASP A 63 -6.36 12.31 1.69
N GLY A 64 -5.13 11.93 1.31
CA GLY A 64 -3.91 12.11 2.10
C GLY A 64 -3.63 10.96 3.07
N ASP A 65 -4.52 9.97 3.17
CA ASP A 65 -4.27 8.78 3.98
C ASP A 65 -3.20 7.90 3.32
N ARG A 66 -2.56 7.07 4.15
CA ARG A 66 -1.53 6.14 3.70
C ARG A 66 -1.87 4.72 4.08
N VAL A 67 -1.63 3.81 3.14
CA VAL A 67 -1.81 2.37 3.31
C VAL A 67 -0.52 1.63 2.96
N LEU A 68 -0.30 0.48 3.62
CA LEU A 68 0.82 -0.41 3.35
C LEU A 68 0.27 -1.72 2.78
N LYS A 69 0.70 -2.09 1.56
CA LYS A 69 0.19 -3.24 0.81
C LYS A 69 1.33 -4.00 0.14
N LEU A 70 1.27 -5.33 0.12
CA LEU A 70 2.16 -6.14 -0.71
C LEU A 70 1.75 -6.05 -2.18
N ASP A 71 2.68 -6.32 -3.08
CA ASP A 71 2.42 -6.42 -4.53
C ASP A 71 1.28 -7.41 -4.84
N SER A 72 1.30 -8.56 -4.20
CA SER A 72 0.23 -9.57 -4.27
C SER A 72 -1.14 -9.12 -3.72
N GLU A 73 -1.21 -8.03 -2.96
CA GLU A 73 -2.48 -7.41 -2.51
C GLU A 73 -3.01 -6.37 -3.52
N LEU A 74 -2.18 -5.91 -4.46
CA LEU A 74 -2.59 -4.97 -5.51
C LEU A 74 -3.25 -5.72 -6.67
N LYS A 75 -4.22 -5.09 -7.33
CA LYS A 75 -4.96 -5.64 -8.47
C LYS A 75 -5.00 -4.63 -9.62
#